data_AF-A0AAD3M252-F1
#
_entry.id   AF-A0AAD3M252-F1
#
_cell.length_a   1.000
_cell.length_b   1.000
_cell.length_c   1.000
_cell.angle_alpha   90.00
_cell.angle_beta   90.00
_cell.angle_gamma   90.00
#
_symmetry.space_group_name_H-M   'P 1'
#
loop_
_entity.id
_entity.type
_entity.pdbx_description
1 polymer ?
#
loop_
_entity_poly.entity_id
_entity_poly.type
_entity_poly.pdbx_seq_one_letter_code
_entity_poly.pdbx_strand_id
1 'polypeptide(L)'
;MKTKETQSLQGERTNTANVMWAEKLGKQLGRPTRSVGGWLVGKLLTVRNQVLEENAVQLCGIQPGDTVLELGHGPGLGLQSAAKLLTEPTGRLIGVDYSEYMHQMASERVKDLVASGKVTLHHCDVAAMPLDNSIVDKVFHCNCYYFWPDLRKGASEIHRVMKPGGLMVTTLRLSNVAAMAAKRVMPGENWRPEAYMAALRDSGFTDVRIEDKQLKNITFQAIYATALKMQRTSRLKRELQMLSTEPPPGIICWQTEEQVDDLRAQIVGGTGTPYEGGLFSLEIKVPERYPFEPPKMRFLTPIYHPNIDNSGRICHDALKLPPKGAWKPSLNISAVLSSIQLLMAEPNPDDPLMADISSEFKYNKQLFMEKARKWTQEHAVQRNTGVMEGNKENTPDQKSSSRKRESLTAQEEAEEPAKKTCL
;
A
#
# COMPACT_ATOMS: atom_id res chain seq x y z
N MET A 1 -62.72 1.75 -11.49
CA MET A 1 -61.57 1.52 -10.57
C MET A 1 -60.68 0.35 -10.99
N LYS A 2 -61.20 -0.77 -11.52
CA LYS A 2 -60.39 -1.95 -11.90
C LYS A 2 -59.41 -1.80 -13.08
N THR A 3 -59.50 -0.76 -13.90
CA THR A 3 -58.66 -0.57 -15.11
C THR A 3 -57.36 0.21 -14.88
N LYS A 4 -57.26 0.99 -13.79
CA LYS A 4 -56.01 1.72 -13.47
C LYS A 4 -55.00 0.84 -12.73
N GLU A 5 -55.44 -0.08 -11.87
CA GLU A 5 -54.56 -1.03 -11.17
C GLU A 5 -53.95 -2.09 -12.10
N THR A 6 -54.67 -2.52 -13.14
CA THR A 6 -54.13 -3.50 -14.10
C THR A 6 -53.06 -2.88 -15.01
N GLN A 7 -53.20 -1.61 -15.37
CA GLN A 7 -52.18 -0.87 -16.14
C GLN A 7 -50.95 -0.54 -15.29
N SER A 8 -51.09 -0.23 -13.99
CA SER A 8 -49.94 -0.02 -13.10
C SER A 8 -49.17 -1.32 -12.85
N LEU A 9 -49.87 -2.44 -12.62
CA LEU A 9 -49.25 -3.75 -12.42
C LEU A 9 -48.58 -4.30 -13.69
N GLN A 10 -49.12 -4.02 -14.88
CA GLN A 10 -48.44 -4.33 -16.15
C GLN A 10 -47.23 -3.42 -16.41
N GLY A 11 -47.30 -2.14 -16.04
CA GLY A 11 -46.17 -1.21 -16.10
C GLY A 11 -45.03 -1.61 -15.15
N GLU A 12 -45.34 -2.06 -13.94
CA GLU A 12 -44.34 -2.55 -12.98
C GLU A 12 -43.72 -3.89 -13.39
N ARG A 13 -44.50 -4.84 -13.95
CA ARG A 13 -43.98 -6.12 -14.45
C ARG A 13 -43.10 -5.99 -15.69
N THR A 14 -43.44 -5.08 -16.61
CA THR A 14 -42.61 -4.80 -17.79
C THR A 14 -41.33 -4.06 -17.43
N ASN A 15 -41.39 -3.13 -16.46
CA ASN A 15 -40.22 -2.41 -15.97
C ASN A 15 -39.25 -3.35 -15.23
N THR A 16 -39.76 -4.25 -14.37
CA THR A 16 -38.93 -5.25 -13.67
C THR A 16 -38.31 -6.29 -14.62
N ALA A 17 -39.04 -6.77 -15.62
CA ALA A 17 -38.50 -7.68 -16.62
C ALA A 17 -37.38 -7.02 -17.46
N ASN A 18 -37.54 -5.76 -17.83
CA ASN A 18 -36.53 -4.98 -18.56
C ASN A 18 -35.26 -4.74 -17.73
N VAL A 19 -35.41 -4.46 -16.43
CA VAL A 19 -34.29 -4.30 -15.49
C VAL A 19 -33.52 -5.61 -15.34
N MET A 20 -34.20 -6.74 -15.12
CA MET A 20 -33.55 -8.05 -15.03
C MET A 20 -32.81 -8.43 -16.32
N TRP A 21 -33.37 -8.08 -17.48
CA TRP A 21 -32.71 -8.30 -18.78
C TRP A 21 -31.46 -7.44 -18.96
N ALA A 22 -31.51 -6.16 -18.58
CA ALA A 22 -30.37 -5.25 -18.66
C ALA A 22 -29.21 -5.70 -17.75
N GLU A 23 -29.50 -6.11 -16.52
CA GLU A 23 -28.50 -6.62 -15.59
C GLU A 23 -27.87 -7.94 -16.07
N LYS A 24 -28.68 -8.84 -16.65
CA LYS A 24 -28.18 -10.09 -17.25
C LYS A 24 -27.25 -9.82 -18.44
N LEU A 25 -27.58 -8.81 -19.25
CA LEU A 25 -26.71 -8.36 -20.34
C LEU A 25 -25.39 -7.79 -19.79
N GLY A 26 -25.43 -6.99 -18.74
CA GLY A 26 -24.24 -6.46 -18.06
C GLY A 26 -23.29 -7.55 -17.58
N LYS A 27 -23.86 -8.57 -16.91
CA LYS A 27 -23.10 -9.75 -16.46
C LYS A 27 -22.47 -10.51 -17.63
N GLN A 28 -23.16 -10.62 -18.76
CA GLN A 28 -22.61 -11.27 -19.96
C GLN A 28 -21.56 -10.43 -20.68
N LEU A 29 -21.65 -9.09 -20.63
CA LEU A 29 -20.59 -8.20 -21.15
C LEU A 29 -19.32 -8.28 -20.31
N GLY A 30 -19.46 -8.34 -18.98
CA GLY A 30 -18.32 -8.51 -18.08
C GLY A 30 -17.73 -9.91 -18.12
N ARG A 31 -18.58 -10.95 -18.07
CA ARG A 31 -18.19 -12.36 -18.02
C ARG A 31 -18.90 -13.20 -19.09
N PRO A 32 -18.46 -13.12 -20.37
CA PRO A 32 -19.07 -13.87 -21.45
C PRO A 32 -18.92 -15.38 -21.24
N THR A 33 -19.97 -16.15 -21.52
CA THR A 33 -19.95 -17.62 -21.46
C THR A 33 -20.00 -18.26 -22.86
N ARG A 34 -19.57 -19.52 -22.98
CA ARG A 34 -19.71 -20.34 -24.20
C ARG A 34 -21.20 -20.55 -24.54
N SER A 35 -21.79 -19.59 -25.22
CA SER A 35 -23.16 -19.63 -25.75
C SER A 35 -23.21 -18.92 -27.11
N VAL A 36 -24.21 -19.22 -27.95
CA VAL A 36 -24.36 -18.56 -29.27
C VAL A 36 -24.47 -17.03 -29.12
N GLY A 37 -25.15 -16.56 -28.07
CA GLY A 37 -25.22 -15.13 -27.72
C GLY A 37 -23.88 -14.56 -27.25
N GLY A 38 -23.14 -15.28 -26.41
CA GLY A 38 -21.80 -14.89 -25.94
C GLY A 38 -20.77 -14.82 -27.08
N TRP A 39 -20.85 -15.73 -28.06
CA TRP A 39 -20.02 -15.70 -29.27
C TRP A 39 -20.32 -14.48 -30.15
N LEU A 40 -21.60 -14.16 -30.37
CA LEU A 40 -22.01 -13.01 -31.19
C LEU A 40 -21.61 -11.68 -30.54
N VAL A 41 -21.84 -11.54 -29.24
CA VAL A 41 -21.42 -10.40 -28.43
C VAL A 41 -19.90 -10.28 -28.42
N GLY A 42 -19.18 -11.38 -28.21
CA GLY A 42 -17.72 -11.43 -28.27
C GLY A 42 -17.18 -10.95 -29.62
N LYS A 43 -17.75 -11.40 -30.74
CA LYS A 43 -17.32 -11.00 -32.09
C LYS A 43 -17.59 -9.51 -32.38
N LEU A 44 -18.73 -8.98 -31.95
CA LEU A 44 -19.07 -7.55 -32.11
C LEU A 44 -18.17 -6.64 -31.24
N LEU A 45 -17.92 -7.04 -29.99
CA LEU A 45 -17.01 -6.34 -29.08
C LEU A 45 -15.57 -6.37 -29.61
N THR A 46 -15.13 -7.50 -30.16
CA THR A 46 -13.78 -7.67 -30.74
C THR A 46 -13.49 -6.62 -31.82
N VAL A 47 -14.41 -6.42 -32.78
CA VAL A 47 -14.23 -5.45 -33.88
C VAL A 47 -14.27 -4.01 -33.38
N ARG A 48 -15.13 -3.70 -32.41
CA ARG A 48 -15.29 -2.32 -31.90
C ARG A 48 -14.21 -1.93 -30.89
N ASN A 49 -13.65 -2.89 -30.15
CA ASN A 49 -12.64 -2.65 -29.14
C ASN A 49 -11.22 -2.72 -29.70
N GLN A 50 -10.98 -3.38 -30.84
CA GLN A 50 -9.64 -3.49 -31.42
C GLN A 50 -8.91 -2.14 -31.51
N VAL A 51 -9.61 -1.09 -31.97
CA VAL A 51 -9.00 0.25 -32.04
C VAL A 51 -8.62 0.77 -30.65
N LEU A 52 -9.45 0.57 -29.64
CA LEU A 52 -9.13 1.02 -28.28
C LEU A 52 -7.99 0.21 -27.64
N GLU A 53 -7.93 -1.09 -27.89
CA GLU A 53 -6.82 -1.96 -27.44
C GLU A 53 -5.49 -1.50 -28.05
N GLU A 54 -5.45 -1.32 -29.38
CA GLU A 54 -4.26 -0.84 -30.08
C GLU A 54 -3.81 0.54 -29.58
N ASN A 55 -4.77 1.42 -29.28
CA ASN A 55 -4.49 2.72 -28.67
C ASN A 55 -3.97 2.60 -27.25
N ALA A 56 -4.52 1.70 -26.42
CA ALA A 56 -4.03 1.48 -25.06
C ALA A 56 -2.56 1.03 -25.11
N VAL A 57 -2.23 0.08 -25.98
CA VAL A 57 -0.86 -0.39 -26.23
C VAL A 57 0.06 0.75 -26.67
N GLN A 58 -0.37 1.57 -27.63
CA GLN A 58 0.43 2.69 -28.12
C GLN A 58 0.67 3.74 -27.03
N LEU A 59 -0.37 4.14 -26.30
CA LEU A 59 -0.30 5.14 -25.23
C LEU A 59 0.49 4.66 -24.01
N CYS A 60 0.60 3.34 -23.82
CA CYS A 60 1.39 2.73 -22.75
C CYS A 60 2.91 2.92 -22.94
N GLY A 61 3.35 3.24 -24.17
CA GLY A 61 4.76 3.53 -24.46
C GLY A 61 5.69 2.35 -24.20
N ILE A 62 5.25 1.13 -24.53
CA ILE A 62 5.99 -0.12 -24.33
C ILE A 62 7.35 -0.07 -25.00
N GLN A 63 8.40 -0.41 -24.25
CA GLN A 63 9.77 -0.57 -24.74
C GLN A 63 10.10 -2.05 -24.99
N PRO A 64 11.07 -2.35 -25.88
CA PRO A 64 11.35 -3.73 -26.29
C PRO A 64 11.68 -4.73 -25.15
N GLY A 65 12.30 -4.25 -24.08
CA GLY A 65 12.69 -5.07 -22.93
C GLY A 65 11.71 -5.04 -21.75
N ASP A 66 10.55 -4.40 -21.88
CA ASP A 66 9.59 -4.27 -20.77
C ASP A 66 8.95 -5.63 -20.42
N THR A 67 8.65 -5.82 -19.14
CA THR A 67 7.62 -6.77 -18.70
C THR A 67 6.29 -6.04 -18.63
N VAL A 68 5.36 -6.41 -19.50
CA VAL A 68 4.06 -5.73 -19.68
C VAL A 68 2.94 -6.61 -19.16
N LEU A 69 1.93 -6.01 -18.52
CA LEU A 69 0.72 -6.68 -18.06
C LEU A 69 -0.53 -6.09 -18.73
N GLU A 70 -1.35 -6.96 -19.31
CA GLU A 70 -2.70 -6.64 -19.78
C GLU A 70 -3.76 -7.15 -18.79
N LEU A 71 -4.65 -6.27 -18.33
CA LEU A 71 -5.75 -6.63 -17.42
C LEU A 71 -7.07 -6.81 -18.19
N GLY A 72 -7.70 -7.97 -18.03
CA GLY A 72 -8.90 -8.32 -18.79
C GLY A 72 -8.60 -8.44 -20.28
N HIS A 73 -7.63 -9.29 -20.64
CA HIS A 73 -7.12 -9.44 -22.01
C HIS A 73 -8.19 -9.85 -23.03
N GLY A 74 -9.37 -10.29 -22.57
CA GLY A 74 -10.48 -10.66 -23.42
C GLY A 74 -10.05 -11.73 -24.44
N PRO A 75 -10.35 -11.58 -25.73
CA PRO A 75 -9.95 -12.54 -26.75
C PRO A 75 -8.47 -12.47 -27.15
N GLY A 76 -7.65 -11.60 -26.56
CA GLY A 76 -6.19 -11.50 -26.78
C GLY A 76 -5.75 -10.57 -27.91
N LEU A 77 -6.55 -9.57 -28.29
CA LEU A 77 -6.17 -8.58 -29.30
C LEU A 77 -5.06 -7.63 -28.82
N GLY A 78 -5.21 -7.09 -27.61
CA GLY A 78 -4.19 -6.27 -26.96
C GLY A 78 -2.88 -7.05 -26.85
N LEU A 79 -2.95 -8.32 -26.44
CA LEU A 79 -1.80 -9.19 -26.30
C LEU A 79 -1.01 -9.32 -27.61
N GLN A 80 -1.70 -9.58 -28.72
CA GLN A 80 -1.08 -9.66 -30.05
C GLN A 80 -0.45 -8.33 -30.49
N SER A 81 -1.05 -7.20 -30.13
CA SER A 81 -0.52 -5.88 -30.46
C SER A 81 0.74 -5.57 -29.64
N ALA A 82 0.67 -5.73 -28.32
CA ALA A 82 1.78 -5.49 -27.39
C ALA A 82 2.97 -6.42 -27.66
N ALA A 83 2.73 -7.70 -27.97
CA ALA A 83 3.79 -8.67 -28.23
C ALA A 83 4.69 -8.29 -29.43
N LYS A 84 4.19 -7.50 -30.39
CA LYS A 84 4.99 -7.00 -31.53
C LYS A 84 6.02 -5.96 -31.13
N LEU A 85 5.80 -5.26 -30.01
CA LEU A 85 6.70 -4.22 -29.51
C LEU A 85 7.81 -4.80 -28.62
N LEU A 86 7.63 -6.02 -28.11
CA LEU A 86 8.54 -6.70 -27.21
C LEU A 86 9.54 -7.58 -27.96
N THR A 87 10.79 -7.64 -27.48
CA THR A 87 11.88 -8.43 -28.09
C THR A 87 12.44 -9.44 -27.09
N GLU A 88 12.71 -10.65 -27.55
CA GLU A 88 13.45 -11.65 -26.76
C GLU A 88 14.91 -11.21 -26.51
N PRO A 89 15.56 -11.66 -25.42
CA PRO A 89 15.04 -12.57 -24.39
C PRO A 89 14.39 -11.85 -23.19
N THR A 90 14.25 -10.52 -23.23
CA THR A 90 13.87 -9.73 -22.05
C THR A 90 12.43 -9.26 -22.06
N GLY A 91 11.87 -8.93 -23.23
CA GLY A 91 10.51 -8.48 -23.38
C GLY A 91 9.52 -9.59 -23.05
N ARG A 92 8.67 -9.38 -22.06
CA ARG A 92 7.71 -10.37 -21.56
C ARG A 92 6.32 -9.75 -21.49
N LEU A 93 5.31 -10.57 -21.77
CA LEU A 93 3.93 -10.14 -21.72
C LEU A 93 3.12 -11.07 -20.82
N ILE A 94 2.36 -10.49 -19.92
CA ILE A 94 1.50 -11.20 -18.99
C ILE A 94 0.07 -10.78 -19.29
N GLY A 95 -0.84 -11.73 -19.42
CA GLY A 95 -2.27 -11.47 -19.54
C GLY A 95 -3.01 -12.05 -18.34
N VAL A 96 -3.96 -11.28 -17.78
CA VAL A 96 -4.93 -11.79 -16.81
C VAL A 96 -6.36 -11.58 -17.29
N ASP A 97 -7.23 -12.56 -17.08
CA ASP A 97 -8.68 -12.43 -17.29
C ASP A 97 -9.41 -13.44 -16.39
N TYR A 98 -10.57 -13.08 -15.87
CA TYR A 98 -11.35 -13.93 -14.96
C TYR A 98 -12.41 -14.77 -15.72
N SER A 99 -12.67 -14.43 -16.98
CA SER A 99 -13.55 -15.20 -17.86
C SER A 99 -12.78 -16.35 -18.51
N GLU A 100 -13.13 -17.58 -18.12
CA GLU A 100 -12.54 -18.80 -18.66
C GLU A 100 -12.66 -18.88 -20.19
N TYR A 101 -13.80 -18.42 -20.73
CA TYR A 101 -14.04 -18.43 -22.17
C TYR A 101 -13.09 -17.48 -22.91
N MET A 102 -12.92 -16.26 -22.39
CA MET A 102 -12.00 -15.28 -22.98
C MET A 102 -10.54 -15.75 -22.87
N HIS A 103 -10.19 -16.32 -21.71
CA HIS A 103 -8.89 -16.96 -21.50
C HIS A 103 -8.59 -18.04 -22.54
N GLN A 104 -9.53 -18.94 -22.83
CA GLN A 104 -9.35 -19.95 -23.87
C GLN A 104 -9.17 -19.34 -25.27
N MET A 105 -9.94 -18.29 -25.60
CA MET A 105 -9.80 -17.60 -26.88
C MET A 105 -8.45 -16.91 -27.03
N ALA A 106 -7.98 -16.24 -25.97
CA ALA A 106 -6.66 -15.63 -25.94
C ALA A 106 -5.55 -16.68 -26.06
N SER A 107 -5.62 -17.76 -25.30
CA SER A 107 -4.64 -18.86 -25.34
C SER A 107 -4.48 -19.44 -26.75
N GLU A 108 -5.57 -19.67 -27.49
CA GLU A 108 -5.47 -20.12 -28.88
C GLU A 108 -4.85 -19.05 -29.79
N ARG A 109 -5.25 -17.78 -29.61
CA ARG A 109 -4.80 -16.66 -30.44
C ARG A 109 -3.30 -16.36 -30.29
N VAL A 110 -2.72 -16.56 -29.11
CA VAL A 110 -1.30 -16.29 -28.82
C VAL A 110 -0.50 -17.58 -28.53
N LYS A 111 -1.00 -18.75 -28.95
CA LYS A 111 -0.41 -20.05 -28.62
C LYS A 111 1.09 -20.17 -28.90
N ASP A 112 1.56 -19.63 -30.02
CA ASP A 112 2.97 -19.71 -30.40
C ASP A 112 3.85 -18.85 -29.47
N LEU A 113 3.32 -17.72 -28.99
CA LEU A 113 4.00 -16.83 -28.04
C LEU A 113 4.01 -17.40 -26.62
N VAL A 114 2.99 -18.17 -26.26
CA VAL A 114 2.95 -18.93 -25.01
C VAL A 114 3.95 -20.09 -25.07
N ALA A 115 3.98 -20.83 -26.18
CA ALA A 115 4.93 -21.91 -26.40
C ALA A 115 6.39 -21.44 -26.36
N SER A 116 6.67 -20.21 -26.83
CA SER A 116 8.00 -19.61 -26.76
C SER A 116 8.37 -19.04 -25.38
N GLY A 117 7.44 -19.01 -24.42
CA GLY A 117 7.63 -18.37 -23.11
C GLY A 117 7.60 -16.83 -23.12
N LYS A 118 7.27 -16.21 -24.26
CA LYS A 118 7.17 -14.75 -24.40
C LYS A 118 5.91 -14.19 -23.75
N VAL A 119 4.82 -14.96 -23.81
CA VAL A 119 3.53 -14.62 -23.19
C VAL A 119 3.19 -15.62 -22.10
N THR A 120 2.78 -15.12 -20.93
CA THR A 120 2.19 -15.94 -19.86
C THR A 120 0.76 -15.48 -19.61
N LEU A 121 -0.19 -16.42 -19.53
CA LEU A 121 -1.60 -16.11 -19.29
C LEU A 121 -2.04 -16.70 -17.95
N HIS A 122 -2.82 -15.94 -17.18
CA HIS A 122 -3.46 -16.40 -15.96
C HIS A 122 -4.97 -16.23 -16.03
N HIS A 123 -5.69 -17.31 -15.72
CA HIS A 123 -7.14 -17.25 -15.46
C HIS A 123 -7.35 -16.87 -14.00
N CYS A 124 -7.51 -15.58 -13.71
CA CYS A 124 -7.64 -15.07 -12.35
C CYS A 124 -8.41 -13.74 -12.29
N ASP A 125 -8.81 -13.35 -11.08
CA ASP A 125 -9.32 -12.02 -10.78
C ASP A 125 -8.14 -11.03 -10.64
N VAL A 126 -8.29 -9.81 -11.16
CA VAL A 126 -7.31 -8.73 -11.01
C VAL A 126 -7.02 -8.43 -9.54
N ALA A 127 -7.98 -8.64 -8.65
CA ALA A 127 -7.84 -8.47 -7.21
C ALA A 127 -7.09 -9.62 -6.51
N ALA A 128 -6.61 -10.63 -7.24
CA ALA A 128 -5.86 -11.77 -6.71
C ALA A 128 -4.88 -12.33 -7.75
N MET A 129 -4.07 -11.46 -8.36
CA MET A 129 -3.10 -11.87 -9.39
C MET A 129 -1.98 -12.73 -8.79
N PRO A 130 -1.66 -13.91 -9.36
CA PRO A 130 -0.59 -14.78 -8.89
C PRO A 130 0.79 -14.30 -9.40
N LEU A 131 1.06 -13.00 -9.22
CA LEU A 131 2.28 -12.33 -9.67
C LEU A 131 3.05 -11.81 -8.46
N ASP A 132 4.37 -11.84 -8.53
CA ASP A 132 5.24 -11.26 -7.51
C ASP A 132 5.16 -9.72 -7.49
N ASN A 133 5.62 -9.13 -6.39
CA ASN A 133 5.64 -7.68 -6.23
C ASN A 133 6.66 -7.04 -7.18
N SER A 134 6.30 -5.89 -7.76
CA SER A 134 7.21 -5.03 -8.51
C SER A 134 7.98 -5.72 -9.65
N ILE A 135 7.30 -6.56 -10.43
CA ILE A 135 7.87 -7.22 -11.61
C ILE A 135 7.46 -6.58 -12.93
N VAL A 136 6.37 -5.81 -12.96
CA VAL A 136 5.75 -5.27 -14.18
C VAL A 136 6.20 -3.83 -14.44
N ASP A 137 6.78 -3.56 -15.61
CA ASP A 137 7.20 -2.20 -16.02
C ASP A 137 6.01 -1.34 -16.47
N LYS A 138 5.04 -1.96 -17.16
CA LYS A 138 3.91 -1.29 -17.80
C LYS A 138 2.62 -2.08 -17.66
N VAL A 139 1.52 -1.38 -17.40
CA VAL A 139 0.17 -1.98 -17.36
C VAL A 139 -0.71 -1.28 -18.37
N PHE A 140 -1.48 -2.05 -19.15
CA PHE A 140 -2.57 -1.49 -19.92
C PHE A 140 -3.85 -2.31 -19.79
N HIS A 141 -4.99 -1.67 -20.02
CA HIS A 141 -6.27 -2.36 -20.24
C HIS A 141 -7.24 -1.45 -20.99
N CYS A 142 -8.32 -2.03 -21.49
CA CYS A 142 -9.33 -1.30 -22.24
C CYS A 142 -10.70 -1.79 -21.80
N ASN A 143 -11.63 -0.85 -21.55
CA ASN A 143 -13.03 -1.17 -21.27
C ASN A 143 -13.23 -2.24 -20.16
N CYS A 144 -12.36 -2.24 -19.15
CA CYS A 144 -12.21 -3.36 -18.21
C CYS A 144 -12.62 -3.02 -16.75
N TYR A 145 -12.05 -1.95 -16.17
CA TYR A 145 -12.12 -1.71 -14.71
C TYR A 145 -13.54 -1.67 -14.12
N TYR A 146 -14.51 -1.22 -14.89
CA TYR A 146 -15.88 -1.04 -14.42
C TYR A 146 -16.67 -2.34 -14.27
N PHE A 147 -16.06 -3.48 -14.60
CA PHE A 147 -16.56 -4.81 -14.24
C PHE A 147 -16.00 -5.33 -12.92
N TRP A 148 -15.05 -4.63 -12.29
CA TRP A 148 -14.44 -5.07 -11.04
C TRP A 148 -15.37 -4.77 -9.86
N PRO A 149 -15.67 -5.75 -8.99
CA PRO A 149 -16.51 -5.52 -7.81
C PRO A 149 -15.89 -4.52 -6.83
N ASP A 150 -14.56 -4.56 -6.68
CA ASP A 150 -13.80 -3.71 -5.76
C ASP A 150 -12.66 -3.01 -6.51
N LEU A 151 -12.90 -1.74 -6.86
CA LEU A 151 -11.91 -0.90 -7.55
C LEU A 151 -10.66 -0.64 -6.70
N ARG A 152 -10.79 -0.53 -5.38
CA ARG A 152 -9.66 -0.26 -4.48
C ARG A 152 -8.75 -1.47 -4.38
N LYS A 153 -9.32 -2.66 -4.21
CA LYS A 153 -8.55 -3.90 -4.19
C LYS A 153 -7.88 -4.17 -5.54
N GLY A 154 -8.59 -3.96 -6.65
CA GLY A 154 -8.01 -4.03 -8.00
C GLY A 154 -6.85 -3.05 -8.18
N ALA A 155 -7.06 -1.76 -7.87
CA ALA A 155 -6.02 -0.75 -7.96
C ALA A 155 -4.80 -1.04 -7.05
N SER A 156 -5.02 -1.58 -5.85
CA SER A 156 -3.95 -1.99 -4.94
C SER A 156 -3.12 -3.14 -5.50
N GLU A 157 -3.75 -4.14 -6.12
CA GLU A 157 -3.03 -5.25 -6.77
C GLU A 157 -2.26 -4.80 -8.00
N ILE A 158 -2.82 -3.88 -8.80
CA ILE A 158 -2.10 -3.27 -9.93
C ILE A 158 -0.86 -2.53 -9.42
N HIS A 159 -1.00 -1.72 -8.37
CA HIS A 159 0.14 -1.02 -7.77
C HIS A 159 1.19 -2.02 -7.24
N ARG A 160 0.75 -3.11 -6.58
CA ARG A 160 1.63 -4.12 -5.99
C ARG A 160 2.54 -4.79 -7.03
N VAL A 161 2.00 -5.18 -8.18
CA VAL A 161 2.77 -5.88 -9.23
C VAL A 161 3.64 -4.94 -10.06
N MET A 162 3.29 -3.66 -10.11
CA MET A 162 4.04 -2.65 -10.87
C MET A 162 5.35 -2.26 -10.20
N LYS A 163 6.37 -2.08 -11.02
CA LYS A 163 7.64 -1.48 -10.62
C LYS A 163 7.44 0.00 -10.29
N PRO A 164 8.19 0.52 -9.32
CA PRO A 164 8.26 1.95 -9.01
C PRO A 164 8.48 2.82 -10.26
N GLY A 165 7.58 3.78 -10.53
CA GLY A 165 7.63 4.64 -11.72
C GLY A 165 7.05 4.04 -13.00
N GLY A 166 6.52 2.81 -12.94
CA GLY A 166 5.81 2.17 -14.05
C GLY A 166 4.54 2.94 -14.43
N LEU A 167 4.19 2.90 -15.71
CA LEU A 167 3.00 3.58 -16.23
C LEU A 167 1.85 2.59 -16.40
N MET A 168 0.68 2.95 -15.86
CA MET A 168 -0.60 2.29 -16.13
C MET A 168 -1.43 3.17 -17.04
N VAL A 169 -1.98 2.59 -18.11
CA VAL A 169 -2.88 3.26 -19.03
C VAL A 169 -4.17 2.46 -19.18
N THR A 170 -5.32 3.12 -19.13
CA THR A 170 -6.57 2.51 -19.59
C THR A 170 -7.30 3.38 -20.59
N THR A 171 -7.93 2.73 -21.58
CA THR A 171 -8.79 3.41 -22.55
C THR A 171 -10.25 3.00 -22.38
N LEU A 172 -11.16 3.95 -22.59
CA LEU A 172 -12.59 3.68 -22.59
C LEU A 172 -13.35 4.63 -23.52
N ARG A 173 -14.54 4.21 -23.97
CA ARG A 173 -15.50 5.12 -24.62
C ARG A 173 -16.56 5.54 -23.61
N LEU A 174 -16.30 6.63 -22.89
CA LEU A 174 -17.17 7.07 -21.78
C LEU A 174 -18.62 7.29 -22.23
N SER A 175 -18.85 7.83 -23.42
CA SER A 175 -20.21 8.01 -23.96
C SER A 175 -20.97 6.68 -24.13
N ASN A 176 -20.30 5.64 -24.61
CA ASN A 176 -20.91 4.30 -24.75
C ASN A 176 -21.17 3.69 -23.37
N VAL A 177 -20.22 3.81 -22.47
CA VAL A 177 -20.31 3.31 -21.08
C VAL A 177 -21.47 3.99 -20.35
N ALA A 178 -21.57 5.32 -20.43
CA ALA A 178 -22.65 6.11 -19.86
C ALA A 178 -24.02 5.74 -20.46
N ALA A 179 -24.09 5.51 -21.79
CA ALA A 179 -25.32 5.06 -22.44
C ALA A 179 -25.76 3.65 -21.97
N MET A 180 -24.81 2.76 -21.67
CA MET A 180 -25.10 1.45 -21.07
C MET A 180 -25.56 1.59 -19.60
N ALA A 181 -24.91 2.46 -18.82
CA ALA A 181 -25.29 2.75 -17.45
C ALA A 181 -26.70 3.35 -17.35
N ALA A 182 -27.06 4.29 -18.25
CA ALA A 182 -28.41 4.86 -18.32
C ALA A 182 -29.50 3.81 -18.59
N LYS A 183 -29.13 2.71 -19.26
CA LYS A 183 -30.01 1.55 -19.50
C LYS A 183 -29.93 0.49 -18.39
N ARG A 184 -29.28 0.78 -17.26
CA ARG A 184 -29.04 -0.14 -16.13
C ARG A 184 -28.29 -1.42 -16.49
N VAL A 185 -27.55 -1.42 -17.60
CA VAL A 185 -26.66 -2.54 -17.99
C VAL A 185 -25.42 -2.57 -17.10
N MET A 186 -25.01 -1.42 -16.58
CA MET A 186 -23.86 -1.25 -15.70
C MET A 186 -24.34 -0.65 -14.38
N PRO A 187 -24.89 -1.49 -13.46
CA PRO A 187 -25.40 -1.00 -12.19
C PRO A 187 -24.26 -0.48 -11.29
N GLY A 188 -24.57 0.52 -10.46
CA GLY A 188 -23.60 1.14 -9.55
C GLY A 188 -22.83 2.32 -10.17
N GLU A 189 -21.74 2.69 -9.52
CA GLU A 189 -20.93 3.88 -9.89
C GLU A 189 -19.54 3.54 -10.43
N ASN A 190 -19.15 2.26 -10.41
CA ASN A 190 -17.81 1.83 -10.82
C ASN A 190 -17.49 2.14 -12.29
N TRP A 191 -18.49 2.43 -13.13
CA TRP A 191 -18.30 2.85 -14.52
C TRP A 191 -17.78 4.28 -14.69
N ARG A 192 -17.87 5.10 -13.63
CA ARG A 192 -17.42 6.49 -13.64
C ARG A 192 -15.89 6.56 -13.52
N PRO A 193 -15.19 7.28 -14.40
CA PRO A 193 -13.75 7.46 -14.32
C PRO A 193 -13.27 8.00 -12.98
N GLU A 194 -14.05 8.89 -12.35
CA GLU A 194 -13.70 9.54 -11.09
C GLU A 194 -13.51 8.52 -9.96
N ALA A 195 -14.38 7.49 -9.92
CA ALA A 195 -14.31 6.43 -8.91
C ALA A 195 -13.02 5.60 -9.07
N TYR A 196 -12.66 5.26 -10.31
CA TYR A 196 -11.44 4.51 -10.58
C TYR A 196 -10.17 5.34 -10.35
N MET A 197 -10.18 6.62 -10.75
CA MET A 197 -9.08 7.55 -10.49
C MET A 197 -8.86 7.78 -8.99
N ALA A 198 -9.94 7.86 -8.19
CA ALA A 198 -9.84 7.92 -6.73
C ALA A 198 -9.19 6.64 -6.16
N ALA A 199 -9.66 5.46 -6.59
CA ALA A 199 -9.10 4.18 -6.16
C ALA A 199 -7.60 4.05 -6.51
N LEU A 200 -7.18 4.54 -7.68
CA LEU A 200 -5.76 4.59 -8.06
C LEU A 200 -4.94 5.48 -7.12
N ARG A 201 -5.42 6.70 -6.81
CA ARG A 201 -4.73 7.60 -5.87
C ARG A 201 -4.62 7.00 -4.48
N ASP A 202 -5.71 6.44 -3.96
CA ASP A 202 -5.75 5.76 -2.65
C ASP A 202 -4.77 4.58 -2.58
N SER A 203 -4.53 3.92 -3.71
CA SER A 203 -3.64 2.77 -3.84
C SER A 203 -2.17 3.14 -4.07
N GLY A 204 -1.84 4.43 -4.07
CA GLY A 204 -0.47 4.91 -4.23
C GLY A 204 -0.07 5.25 -5.67
N PHE A 205 -1.00 5.48 -6.59
CA PHE A 205 -0.62 6.06 -7.88
C PHE A 205 -0.49 7.59 -7.81
N THR A 206 0.42 8.13 -8.62
CA THR A 206 0.62 9.58 -8.87
C THR A 206 0.40 9.91 -10.33
N ASP A 207 0.37 11.21 -10.68
CA ASP A 207 0.03 11.69 -12.03
C ASP A 207 -1.26 11.05 -12.56
N VAL A 208 -2.28 10.91 -11.69
CA VAL A 208 -3.56 10.32 -12.05
C VAL A 208 -4.40 11.35 -12.79
N ARG A 209 -4.52 11.19 -14.11
CA ARG A 209 -5.21 12.12 -15.01
C ARG A 209 -5.98 11.39 -16.10
N ILE A 210 -6.96 12.07 -16.67
CA ILE A 210 -7.75 11.61 -17.80
C ILE A 210 -7.59 12.60 -18.95
N GLU A 211 -7.47 12.08 -20.16
CA GLU A 211 -7.35 12.87 -21.38
C GLU A 211 -8.35 12.39 -22.43
N ASP A 212 -8.96 13.33 -23.15
CA ASP A 212 -9.71 13.04 -24.36
C ASP A 212 -8.74 12.81 -25.53
N LYS A 213 -8.94 11.71 -26.24
CA LYS A 213 -8.16 11.31 -27.40
C LYS A 213 -9.08 11.13 -28.60
N GLN A 214 -8.54 11.42 -29.78
CA GLN A 214 -9.22 11.23 -31.05
C GLN A 214 -8.27 10.53 -32.02
N LEU A 215 -8.65 9.33 -32.49
CA LEU A 215 -7.89 8.61 -33.52
C LEU A 215 -8.85 7.96 -34.52
N LYS A 216 -8.57 8.12 -35.82
CA LYS A 216 -9.37 7.53 -36.92
C LYS A 216 -10.88 7.74 -36.73
N ASN A 217 -11.28 8.98 -36.40
CA ASN A 217 -12.67 9.42 -36.13
C ASN A 217 -13.35 8.80 -34.88
N ILE A 218 -12.59 8.16 -33.99
CA ILE A 218 -13.09 7.64 -32.73
C ILE A 218 -12.57 8.52 -31.59
N THR A 219 -13.50 9.14 -30.87
CA THR A 219 -13.22 9.80 -29.59
C THR A 219 -13.31 8.79 -28.45
N PHE A 220 -12.29 8.76 -27.61
CA PHE A 220 -12.16 7.92 -26.43
C PHE A 220 -11.41 8.66 -25.33
N GLN A 221 -11.53 8.19 -24.10
CA GLN A 221 -10.80 8.70 -22.95
C GLN A 221 -9.64 7.77 -22.63
N ALA A 222 -8.52 8.35 -22.23
CA ALA A 222 -7.37 7.62 -21.70
C ALA A 222 -7.09 8.09 -20.28
N ILE A 223 -7.09 7.17 -19.32
CA ILE A 223 -6.67 7.44 -17.94
C ILE A 223 -5.24 6.95 -17.79
N TYR A 224 -4.40 7.81 -17.22
CA TYR A 224 -3.01 7.54 -16.94
C TYR A 224 -2.79 7.55 -15.44
N ALA A 225 -1.89 6.69 -14.97
CA ALA A 225 -1.44 6.70 -13.60
C ALA A 225 -0.01 6.15 -13.53
N THR A 226 0.87 6.85 -12.82
CA THR A 226 2.24 6.41 -12.58
C THR A 226 2.28 5.74 -11.22
N ALA A 227 2.67 4.46 -11.18
CA ALA A 227 2.87 3.75 -9.92
C ALA A 227 3.89 4.55 -9.11
N LEU A 228 3.47 5.10 -7.96
CA LEU A 228 4.36 5.94 -7.17
C LEU A 228 5.61 5.11 -6.94
N LYS A 229 6.76 5.71 -7.24
CA LYS A 229 8.01 5.13 -6.77
C LYS A 229 7.82 5.06 -5.27
N MET A 230 7.61 3.87 -4.69
CA MET A 230 7.39 3.75 -3.25
C MET A 230 8.70 4.12 -2.59
N GLN A 231 8.89 5.43 -2.46
CA GLN A 231 10.12 6.02 -1.99
C GLN A 231 10.13 5.64 -0.54
N ARG A 232 11.13 4.86 -0.16
CA ARG A 232 11.50 4.56 1.22
C ARG A 232 11.17 5.70 2.18
N THR A 233 11.48 6.93 1.78
CA THR A 233 11.16 8.18 2.49
C THR A 233 9.68 8.37 2.82
N SER A 234 8.77 8.17 1.86
CA SER A 234 7.31 8.33 2.08
C SER A 234 6.77 7.26 3.02
N ARG A 235 7.19 6.00 2.83
CA ARG A 235 6.84 4.89 3.74
C ARG A 235 7.34 5.17 5.16
N LEU A 236 8.60 5.55 5.29
CA LEU A 236 9.24 5.84 6.57
C LEU A 236 8.57 7.02 7.29
N LYS A 237 8.26 8.09 6.56
CA LYS A 237 7.53 9.25 7.11
C LYS A 237 6.16 8.84 7.66
N ARG A 238 5.42 8.00 6.93
CA ARG A 238 4.11 7.49 7.37
C ARG A 238 4.23 6.60 8.60
N GLU A 239 5.24 5.72 8.64
CA GLU A 239 5.47 4.86 9.81
C GLU A 239 5.89 5.65 11.05
N LEU A 240 6.75 6.65 10.90
CA LEU A 240 7.14 7.54 11.99
C LEU A 240 5.95 8.36 12.51
N GLN A 241 5.11 8.87 11.61
CA GLN A 241 3.88 9.54 11.99
C GLN A 241 2.95 8.61 12.79
N MET A 242 2.77 7.37 12.35
CA MET A 242 1.97 6.36 13.05
C MET A 242 2.56 6.04 14.42
N LEU A 243 3.88 5.81 14.53
CA LEU A 243 4.57 5.56 15.80
C LEU A 243 4.48 6.75 16.76
N SER A 244 4.42 7.99 16.26
CA SER A 244 4.27 9.18 17.08
C SER A 244 2.84 9.43 17.55
N THR A 245 1.84 8.99 16.79
CA THR A 245 0.42 9.28 17.06
C THR A 245 -0.28 8.11 17.77
N GLU A 246 0.07 6.89 17.41
CA GLU A 246 -0.50 5.63 17.92
C GLU A 246 0.63 4.61 18.17
N PRO A 247 1.54 4.88 19.13
CA PRO A 247 2.60 3.93 19.49
C PRO A 247 2.04 2.64 20.12
N PRO A 248 2.67 1.48 19.90
CA PRO A 248 2.36 0.28 20.66
C PRO A 248 2.57 0.48 22.18
N PRO A 249 1.82 -0.23 23.04
CA PRO A 249 1.96 -0.09 24.48
C PRO A 249 3.38 -0.37 24.99
N GLY A 250 3.95 0.60 25.72
CA GLY A 250 5.30 0.48 26.27
C GLY A 250 6.43 0.59 25.23
N ILE A 251 6.12 1.02 24.00
CA ILE A 251 7.11 1.22 22.94
C ILE A 251 7.07 2.68 22.50
N ILE A 252 8.24 3.30 22.41
CA ILE A 252 8.41 4.59 21.74
C ILE A 252 9.50 4.47 20.70
N CYS A 253 9.35 5.19 19.58
CA CYS A 253 10.30 5.17 18.48
C CYS A 253 10.37 6.57 17.85
N TRP A 254 11.58 7.06 17.60
CA TRP A 254 11.82 8.38 17.05
C TRP A 254 13.04 8.40 16.13
N GLN A 255 13.08 9.40 15.26
CA GLN A 255 14.18 9.63 14.33
C GLN A 255 15.32 10.37 15.04
N THR A 256 16.58 10.05 14.73
CA THR A 256 17.72 10.84 15.20
C THR A 256 17.92 12.10 14.34
N GLU A 257 18.59 13.11 14.89
CA GLU A 257 18.80 14.41 14.20
C GLU A 257 19.76 14.30 13.01
N GLU A 258 20.65 13.28 13.00
CA GLU A 258 21.74 13.18 12.03
C GLU A 258 21.31 12.52 10.71
N GLN A 259 20.44 11.50 10.75
CA GLN A 259 20.10 10.70 9.57
C GLN A 259 18.64 10.25 9.59
N VAL A 260 17.96 10.36 8.45
CA VAL A 260 16.52 10.04 8.33
C VAL A 260 16.22 8.56 8.53
N ASP A 261 17.21 7.71 8.30
CA ASP A 261 17.13 6.26 8.35
C ASP A 261 17.79 5.63 9.58
N ASP A 262 18.24 6.47 10.51
CA ASP A 262 18.67 6.05 11.83
C ASP A 262 17.61 6.43 12.85
N LEU A 263 16.99 5.41 13.43
CA LEU A 263 15.97 5.58 14.45
C LEU A 263 16.46 5.03 15.77
N ARG A 264 15.84 5.53 16.84
CA ARG A 264 15.98 5.00 18.19
C ARG A 264 14.61 4.55 18.66
N ALA A 265 14.59 3.46 19.41
CA ALA A 265 13.39 3.01 20.09
C ALA A 265 13.69 2.67 21.53
N GLN A 266 12.67 2.73 22.37
CA GLN A 266 12.70 2.18 23.72
C GLN A 266 11.52 1.25 23.92
N ILE A 267 11.79 0.13 24.56
CA ILE A 267 10.79 -0.86 24.98
C ILE A 267 10.84 -0.95 26.50
N VAL A 268 9.69 -0.74 27.13
CA VAL A 268 9.48 -0.98 28.55
C VAL A 268 9.35 -2.50 28.75
N GLY A 269 10.11 -3.05 29.70
CA GLY A 269 10.00 -4.46 30.05
C GLY A 269 8.63 -4.79 30.65
N GLY A 270 8.00 -5.85 30.12
CA GLY A 270 6.64 -6.23 30.48
C GLY A 270 6.49 -6.66 31.95
N THR A 271 5.33 -6.36 32.53
CA THR A 271 4.97 -6.79 33.88
C THR A 271 4.94 -8.31 34.00
N GLY A 272 5.43 -8.87 35.10
CA GLY A 272 5.54 -10.32 35.32
C GLY A 272 6.71 -10.99 34.59
N THR A 273 7.50 -10.24 33.82
CA THR A 273 8.73 -10.74 33.16
C THR A 273 9.96 -10.39 34.03
N PRO A 274 11.13 -11.03 33.84
CA PRO A 274 12.33 -10.62 34.57
C PRO A 274 12.87 -9.25 34.12
N TYR A 275 12.26 -8.65 33.09
CA TYR A 275 12.62 -7.36 32.50
C TYR A 275 11.77 -6.20 33.05
N GLU A 276 10.78 -6.50 33.90
CA GLU A 276 9.85 -5.52 34.48
C GLU A 276 10.60 -4.34 35.12
N GLY A 277 10.12 -3.12 34.84
CA GLY A 277 10.73 -1.87 35.33
C GLY A 277 11.98 -1.43 34.56
N GLY A 278 12.53 -2.27 33.68
CA GLY A 278 13.63 -1.91 32.78
C GLY A 278 13.18 -1.12 31.56
N LEU A 279 14.03 -0.21 31.10
CA LEU A 279 13.89 0.54 29.85
C LEU A 279 15.00 0.18 28.88
N PHE A 280 14.65 -0.53 27.81
CA PHE A 280 15.61 -1.08 26.87
C PHE A 280 15.67 -0.22 25.63
N SER A 281 16.83 0.38 25.36
CA SER A 281 17.06 1.20 24.17
C SER A 281 17.54 0.32 23.01
N LEU A 282 17.04 0.62 21.81
CA LEU A 282 17.37 -0.06 20.56
C LEU A 282 17.82 0.95 19.50
N GLU A 283 18.74 0.51 18.65
CA GLU A 283 19.08 1.17 17.39
C GLU A 283 18.36 0.46 16.24
N ILE A 284 17.78 1.25 15.33
CA ILE A 284 17.09 0.77 14.14
C ILE A 284 17.69 1.47 12.93
N LYS A 285 18.32 0.70 12.04
CA LYS A 285 18.84 1.19 10.76
C LYS A 285 17.95 0.70 9.64
N VAL A 286 17.29 1.63 8.94
CA VAL A 286 16.38 1.33 7.83
C VAL A 286 17.21 1.21 6.55
N PRO A 287 17.28 0.05 5.86
CA PRO A 287 18.11 -0.09 4.65
C PRO A 287 17.54 0.69 3.46
N GLU A 288 18.37 0.98 2.45
CA GLU A 288 17.94 1.67 1.22
C GLU A 288 16.81 0.94 0.48
N ARG A 289 16.81 -0.40 0.53
CA ARG A 289 15.78 -1.23 -0.11
C ARG A 289 14.53 -1.43 0.75
N TYR A 290 14.39 -0.76 1.89
CA TYR A 290 13.19 -0.83 2.72
C TYR A 290 11.95 -0.36 1.93
N PRO A 291 10.80 -1.09 1.99
CA PRO A 291 10.49 -2.23 2.86
C PRO A 291 10.72 -3.62 2.24
N PHE A 292 11.42 -3.72 1.10
CA PHE A 292 11.77 -5.02 0.51
C PHE A 292 12.90 -5.74 1.25
N GLU A 293 13.70 -4.99 2.02
CA GLU A 293 14.58 -5.53 3.05
C GLU A 293 14.09 -5.13 4.45
N PRO A 294 14.23 -6.00 5.46
CA PRO A 294 13.87 -5.69 6.84
C PRO A 294 14.76 -4.59 7.43
N PRO A 295 14.25 -3.84 8.42
CA PRO A 295 15.09 -2.94 9.20
C PRO A 295 16.13 -3.77 9.99
N LYS A 296 17.32 -3.20 10.20
CA LYS A 296 18.33 -3.81 11.08
C LYS A 296 18.12 -3.25 12.48
N MET A 297 17.77 -4.12 13.43
CA MET A 297 17.54 -3.73 14.82
C MET A 297 18.55 -4.41 15.74
N ARG A 298 19.05 -3.67 16.73
CA ARG A 298 19.86 -4.21 17.82
C ARG A 298 19.61 -3.49 19.13
N PHE A 299 19.78 -4.21 20.23
CA PHE A 299 19.76 -3.62 21.56
C PHE A 299 21.02 -2.77 21.79
N LEU A 300 20.81 -1.57 22.32
CA LEU A 300 21.86 -0.71 22.89
C LEU A 300 22.00 -0.98 24.39
N THR A 301 20.89 -1.20 25.08
CA THR A 301 20.87 -1.62 26.49
C THR A 301 21.21 -3.11 26.58
N PRO A 302 22.26 -3.51 27.31
CA PRO A 302 22.55 -4.92 27.55
C PRO A 302 21.36 -5.66 28.18
N ILE A 303 21.06 -6.86 27.68
CA ILE A 303 19.94 -7.68 28.14
C ILE A 303 20.36 -9.14 28.24
N TYR A 304 19.99 -9.81 29.33
CA TYR A 304 20.23 -11.24 29.52
C TYR A 304 19.08 -12.03 28.90
N HIS A 305 19.26 -12.56 27.69
CA HIS A 305 18.18 -13.19 26.92
C HIS A 305 18.71 -14.28 25.96
N PRO A 306 18.01 -15.42 25.76
CA PRO A 306 18.45 -16.50 24.87
C PRO A 306 18.64 -16.08 23.39
N ASN A 307 17.77 -15.21 22.88
CA ASN A 307 17.76 -14.79 21.47
C ASN A 307 18.44 -13.44 21.21
N ILE A 308 19.12 -12.86 22.20
CA ILE A 308 19.83 -11.57 22.06
C ILE A 308 21.25 -11.76 22.57
N ASP A 309 22.25 -11.41 21.76
CA ASP A 309 23.65 -11.56 22.15
C ASP A 309 24.25 -10.31 22.81
N ASN A 310 25.51 -10.40 23.24
CA ASN A 310 26.22 -9.31 23.93
C ASN A 310 26.44 -8.07 23.06
N SER A 311 26.33 -8.18 21.74
CA SER A 311 26.40 -7.05 20.80
C SER A 311 25.00 -6.47 20.51
N GLY A 312 23.97 -7.01 21.15
CA GLY A 312 22.57 -6.63 21.00
C GLY A 312 21.91 -7.18 19.74
N ARG A 313 22.54 -8.09 18.99
CA ARG A 313 21.92 -8.69 17.80
C ARG A 313 20.75 -9.56 18.23
N ILE A 314 19.68 -9.51 17.45
CA ILE A 314 18.40 -10.18 17.77
C ILE A 314 18.19 -11.33 16.77
N CYS A 315 17.94 -12.53 17.26
CA CYS A 315 17.44 -13.62 16.43
C CYS A 315 15.91 -13.59 16.44
N HIS A 316 15.33 -13.05 15.37
CA HIS A 316 13.88 -13.00 15.17
C HIS A 316 13.56 -13.17 13.68
N ASP A 317 12.55 -13.98 13.37
CA ASP A 317 12.12 -14.28 11.99
C ASP A 317 11.65 -13.03 11.21
N ALA A 318 10.95 -12.09 11.85
CA ALA A 318 10.53 -10.81 11.27
C ALA A 318 11.71 -9.91 10.85
N LEU A 319 12.92 -10.17 11.33
CA LEU A 319 14.14 -9.45 10.92
C LEU A 319 14.93 -10.18 9.82
N LYS A 320 14.42 -11.30 9.29
CA LYS A 320 15.07 -12.13 8.27
C LYS A 320 14.16 -12.30 7.05
N LEU A 321 14.77 -12.28 5.87
CA LEU A 321 14.06 -12.56 4.61
C LEU A 321 13.71 -14.05 4.47
N PRO A 322 12.62 -14.40 3.77
CA PRO A 322 12.34 -15.78 3.36
C PRO A 322 13.51 -16.39 2.56
N PRO A 323 13.74 -17.71 2.62
CA PRO A 323 12.93 -18.73 3.32
C PRO A 323 13.27 -18.90 4.81
N LYS A 324 14.35 -18.25 5.30
CA LYS A 324 14.85 -18.43 6.67
C LYS A 324 14.19 -17.50 7.70
N GLY A 325 13.24 -16.68 7.27
CA GLY A 325 12.53 -15.71 8.09
C GLY A 325 11.17 -15.38 7.51
N ALA A 326 10.49 -14.45 8.16
CA ALA A 326 9.10 -14.10 7.91
C ALA A 326 8.91 -12.65 7.47
N TRP A 327 10.00 -11.90 7.21
CA TRP A 327 9.86 -10.51 6.72
C TRP A 327 9.08 -10.46 5.41
N LYS A 328 8.11 -9.55 5.36
CA LYS A 328 7.35 -9.20 4.16
C LYS A 328 7.24 -7.69 4.08
N PRO A 329 7.21 -7.07 2.87
CA PRO A 329 7.03 -5.63 2.72
C PRO A 329 5.73 -5.06 3.33
N SER A 330 4.77 -5.93 3.66
CA SER A 330 3.55 -5.57 4.40
C SER A 330 3.78 -5.33 5.89
N LEU A 331 4.85 -5.88 6.49
CA LEU A 331 5.25 -5.57 7.87
C LEU A 331 5.82 -4.15 7.96
N ASN A 332 5.87 -3.62 9.18
CA ASN A 332 6.33 -2.28 9.48
C ASN A 332 7.13 -2.28 10.80
N ILE A 333 7.82 -1.18 11.08
CA ILE A 333 8.69 -1.02 12.26
C ILE A 333 7.90 -1.22 13.56
N SER A 334 6.66 -0.71 13.62
CA SER A 334 5.77 -0.87 14.79
C SER A 334 5.46 -2.35 15.09
N ALA A 335 5.13 -3.13 14.06
CA ALA A 335 4.86 -4.56 14.17
C ALA A 335 6.11 -5.34 14.59
N VAL A 336 7.28 -5.00 14.04
CA VAL A 336 8.55 -5.66 14.42
C VAL A 336 8.92 -5.35 15.87
N LEU A 337 8.81 -4.09 16.31
CA LEU A 337 9.07 -3.72 17.70
C LEU A 337 8.12 -4.41 18.67
N SER A 338 6.83 -4.51 18.33
CA SER A 338 5.84 -5.25 19.13
C SER A 338 6.20 -6.73 19.22
N SER A 339 6.66 -7.32 18.11
CA SER A 339 7.11 -8.72 18.08
C SER A 339 8.38 -8.93 18.92
N ILE A 340 9.30 -7.97 18.95
CA ILE A 340 10.48 -8.01 19.83
C ILE A 340 10.07 -7.90 21.31
N GLN A 341 9.11 -7.04 21.64
CA GLN A 341 8.57 -6.96 23.01
C GLN A 341 7.94 -8.30 23.43
N LEU A 342 7.23 -8.98 22.53
CA LEU A 342 6.72 -10.33 22.77
C LEU A 342 7.85 -11.34 22.94
N LEU A 343 8.89 -11.30 22.10
CA LEU A 343 10.08 -12.16 22.23
C LEU A 343 10.75 -12.00 23.59
N MET A 344 10.83 -10.77 24.13
CA MET A 344 11.35 -10.54 25.48
C MET A 344 10.51 -11.25 26.55
N ALA A 345 9.18 -11.29 26.41
CA ALA A 345 8.32 -12.00 27.36
C ALA A 345 8.38 -13.52 27.17
N GLU A 346 8.50 -13.97 25.91
CA GLU A 346 8.45 -15.37 25.49
C GLU A 346 9.69 -15.73 24.65
N PRO A 347 10.84 -16.02 25.29
CA PRO A 347 12.04 -16.43 24.58
C PRO A 347 11.81 -17.69 23.73
N ASN A 348 12.45 -17.77 22.58
CA ASN A 348 12.47 -18.97 21.73
C ASN A 348 13.76 -19.77 21.98
N PRO A 349 13.74 -20.84 22.79
CA PRO A 349 14.95 -21.55 23.13
C PRO A 349 15.41 -22.54 22.05
N ASP A 350 14.67 -22.71 20.96
CA ASP A 350 14.99 -23.65 19.86
C ASP A 350 15.83 -23.00 18.75
N ASP A 351 15.85 -21.66 18.67
CA ASP A 351 16.76 -20.88 17.82
C ASP A 351 17.54 -19.80 18.61
N PRO A 352 18.34 -20.18 19.63
CA PRO A 352 19.02 -19.24 20.50
C PRO A 352 20.30 -18.67 19.87
N LEU A 353 20.62 -17.41 20.18
CA LEU A 353 21.96 -16.85 19.95
C LEU A 353 22.91 -17.19 21.10
N MET A 354 22.39 -17.33 22.30
CA MET A 354 23.14 -17.60 23.52
C MET A 354 22.75 -18.98 24.06
N ALA A 355 23.51 -20.01 23.66
CA ALA A 355 23.21 -21.41 23.98
C ALA A 355 23.19 -21.69 25.50
N ASP A 356 24.10 -21.08 26.25
CA ASP A 356 24.18 -21.22 27.71
C ASP A 356 22.95 -20.63 28.39
N ILE A 357 22.53 -19.44 27.98
CA ILE A 357 21.33 -18.76 28.50
C ILE A 357 20.07 -19.54 28.13
N SER A 358 20.01 -20.09 26.90
CA SER A 358 18.90 -20.94 26.46
C SER A 358 18.79 -22.23 27.28
N SER A 359 19.92 -22.87 27.56
CA SER A 359 19.97 -24.08 28.40
C SER A 359 19.54 -23.77 29.83
N GLU A 360 19.99 -22.64 30.38
CA GLU A 360 19.55 -22.17 31.69
C GLU A 360 18.05 -21.87 31.71
N PHE A 361 17.51 -21.19 30.69
CA PHE A 361 16.08 -20.95 30.56
C PHE A 361 15.26 -22.25 30.50
N LYS A 362 15.74 -23.26 29.75
CA LYS A 362 15.09 -24.57 29.59
C LYS A 362 15.12 -25.42 30.86
N TYR A 363 16.26 -25.50 31.54
CA TYR A 363 16.49 -26.48 32.61
C TYR A 363 16.58 -25.88 34.01
N ASN A 364 16.80 -24.57 34.15
CA ASN A 364 16.85 -23.87 35.42
C ASN A 364 16.23 -22.47 35.32
N LYS A 365 14.92 -22.45 35.05
CA LYS A 365 14.16 -21.21 34.84
C LYS A 365 14.28 -20.24 36.01
N GLN A 366 14.38 -20.72 37.25
CA GLN A 366 14.51 -19.84 38.42
C GLN A 366 15.83 -19.06 38.38
N LEU A 367 16.96 -19.72 38.12
CA LEU A 367 18.26 -19.07 38.01
C LEU A 367 18.29 -18.07 36.85
N PHE A 368 17.70 -18.44 35.71
CA PHE A 368 17.53 -17.52 34.59
C PHE A 368 16.78 -16.25 35.01
N MET A 369 15.64 -16.39 35.69
CA MET A 369 14.83 -15.26 36.13
C MET A 369 15.59 -14.36 37.12
N GLU A 370 16.35 -14.94 38.05
CA GLU A 370 17.17 -14.20 39.00
C GLU A 370 18.28 -13.40 38.29
N LYS A 371 19.03 -14.04 37.38
CA LYS A 371 20.08 -13.37 36.61
C LYS A 371 19.53 -12.29 35.69
N ALA A 372 18.43 -12.56 34.98
CA ALA A 372 17.81 -11.60 34.08
C ALA A 372 17.27 -10.37 34.83
N ARG A 373 16.68 -10.55 36.03
CA ARG A 373 16.28 -9.42 36.90
C ARG A 373 17.47 -8.61 37.36
N LYS A 374 18.54 -9.27 37.81
CA LYS A 374 19.77 -8.60 38.22
C LYS A 374 20.35 -7.76 37.06
N TRP A 375 20.43 -8.35 35.87
CA TRP A 375 20.92 -7.67 34.67
C TRP A 375 20.05 -6.45 34.31
N THR A 376 18.73 -6.60 34.40
CA THR A 376 17.77 -5.52 34.18
C THR A 376 18.00 -4.37 35.17
N GLN A 377 18.17 -4.68 36.46
CA GLN A 377 18.43 -3.68 37.50
C GLN A 377 19.78 -2.96 37.31
N GLU A 378 20.78 -3.65 36.78
CA GLU A 378 22.12 -3.10 36.55
C GLU A 378 22.20 -2.22 35.31
N HIS A 379 21.50 -2.58 34.22
CA HIS A 379 21.70 -1.99 32.90
C HIS A 379 20.50 -1.22 32.34
N ALA A 380 19.27 -1.57 32.74
CA ALA A 380 18.05 -1.06 32.14
C ALA A 380 17.25 -0.12 33.07
N VAL A 381 17.60 -0.05 34.35
CA VAL A 381 16.99 0.90 35.29
C VAL A 381 17.88 2.14 35.40
N GLN A 382 17.35 3.31 35.04
CA GLN A 382 18.09 4.56 35.20
C GLN A 382 18.30 4.84 36.69
N ARG A 383 19.57 4.90 37.12
CA ARG A 383 19.92 5.49 38.41
C ARG A 383 19.81 7.00 38.23
N ASN A 384 18.95 7.66 39.00
CA ASN A 384 18.96 9.11 39.13
C ASN A 384 20.31 9.57 39.73
N THR A 385 21.34 9.71 38.91
CA THR A 385 22.50 10.53 39.24
C THR A 385 22.17 11.95 38.85
N GLY A 386 21.36 12.61 39.69
CA GLY A 386 21.24 14.06 39.68
C GLY A 386 22.58 14.65 40.10
N VAL A 387 23.36 15.14 39.13
CA VAL A 387 24.47 16.05 39.41
C VAL A 387 23.86 17.41 39.73
N MET A 388 23.61 17.65 41.02
CA MET A 388 23.68 18.99 41.57
C MET A 388 25.17 19.32 41.76
N GLU A 389 25.80 19.89 40.74
CA GLU A 389 27.02 20.67 40.95
C GLU A 389 26.61 22.13 41.12
N GLY A 390 26.62 22.57 42.38
CA GLY A 390 26.58 23.98 42.69
C GLY A 390 27.90 24.63 42.31
N ASN A 391 27.84 25.65 41.45
CA ASN A 391 28.88 26.67 41.39
C ASN A 391 28.34 27.94 42.03
N LYS A 392 28.86 28.23 43.23
CA LYS A 392 28.90 29.58 43.78
C LYS A 392 30.06 30.34 43.13
N GLU A 393 29.83 31.63 42.99
CA GLU A 393 30.77 32.73 42.72
C GLU A 393 31.19 32.99 41.26
N ASN A 394 30.57 34.01 40.68
CA ASN A 394 31.28 35.26 40.39
C ASN A 394 30.29 36.42 40.23
N THR A 395 30.27 37.31 41.22
CA THR A 395 29.69 38.65 41.15
C THR A 395 30.68 39.57 40.44
N PRO A 396 30.25 40.44 39.52
CA PRO A 396 30.92 41.71 39.30
C PRO A 396 30.06 42.86 39.84
N ASP A 397 30.71 43.68 40.66
CA ASP A 397 30.23 44.94 41.22
C ASP A 397 29.57 45.87 40.19
N GLN A 398 28.43 46.44 40.61
CA GLN A 398 27.92 47.68 40.05
C GLN A 398 28.77 48.87 40.53
N LYS A 399 29.23 49.70 39.60
CA LYS A 399 29.47 51.12 39.86
C LYS A 399 28.37 51.96 39.18
N SER A 400 27.62 52.65 40.04
CA SER A 400 27.08 54.03 39.96
C SER A 400 26.87 54.63 38.55
N SER A 401 25.79 55.29 38.17
CA SER A 401 24.85 56.19 38.84
C SER A 401 23.86 56.60 37.73
N SER A 402 22.59 56.91 37.93
CA SER A 402 22.11 58.07 38.67
C SER A 402 20.61 58.23 38.38
N ARG A 403 19.86 58.60 39.43
CA ARG A 403 18.66 59.46 39.45
C ARG A 403 17.40 58.93 38.73
N LYS A 404 16.45 58.42 39.51
CA LYS A 404 15.31 59.14 40.12
C LYS A 404 14.16 59.44 39.14
N ARG A 405 13.12 58.61 39.31
CA ARG A 405 11.67 58.88 39.20
C ARG A 405 11.25 60.34 39.26
N GLU A 406 10.22 60.66 38.47
CA GLU A 406 8.87 61.14 38.83
C GLU A 406 8.20 61.57 37.50
N SER A 407 6.91 61.45 37.20
CA SER A 407 5.64 61.56 37.94
C SER A 407 4.51 61.10 36.99
N LEU A 408 3.47 60.37 37.44
CA LEU A 408 2.06 60.83 37.65
C LEU A 408 1.46 61.58 36.42
N THR A 409 0.26 61.33 35.88
CA THR A 409 -1.04 60.96 36.49
C THR A 409 -2.13 60.81 35.40
N ALA A 410 -3.24 60.14 35.78
CA ALA A 410 -4.65 60.32 35.32
C ALA A 410 -5.00 59.94 33.86
N GLN A 411 -5.87 58.95 33.58
CA GLN A 411 -7.31 58.75 33.82
C GLN A 411 -8.22 59.20 32.65
N GLU A 412 -9.38 58.52 32.57
CA GLU A 412 -10.56 58.68 31.70
C GLU A 412 -10.48 57.99 30.31
N GLU A 413 -11.19 56.87 30.07
CA GLU A 413 -12.64 56.71 29.80
C GLU A 413 -13.07 57.49 28.55
N ALA A 414 -13.84 57.01 27.57
CA ALA A 414 -14.49 55.74 27.23
C ALA A 414 -14.90 55.87 25.73
N GLU A 415 -15.66 54.88 25.23
CA GLU A 415 -16.49 54.87 24.00
C GLU A 415 -16.00 54.02 22.82
N GLU A 416 -16.49 52.78 22.81
CA GLU A 416 -17.02 52.13 21.60
C GLU A 416 -18.36 52.81 21.23
N PRO A 417 -18.85 52.81 19.96
CA PRO A 417 -19.28 51.53 19.36
C PRO A 417 -19.32 51.41 17.81
N ALA A 418 -19.45 50.15 17.39
CA ALA A 418 -20.35 49.65 16.34
C ALA A 418 -19.96 49.68 14.83
N LYS A 419 -19.99 48.45 14.28
CA LYS A 419 -20.73 48.01 13.08
C LYS A 419 -20.30 48.55 11.69
N LYS A 420 -19.83 47.65 10.81
CA LYS A 420 -20.64 46.95 9.76
C LYS A 420 -19.78 46.38 8.61
N THR A 421 -20.06 45.10 8.33
CA THR A 421 -20.28 44.46 7.01
C THR A 421 -19.14 44.22 6.00
N CYS A 422 -19.10 42.94 5.60
CA CYS A 422 -18.63 42.28 4.38
C CYS A 422 -18.32 43.13 3.14
N LEU A 423 -17.27 42.70 2.43
CA LEU A 423 -17.39 41.89 1.22
C LEU A 423 -16.36 40.75 1.25
#